data_AF-A0A6I2FIW5-F1
#
_entry.id   AF-A0A6I2FIW5-F1
#
_cell.length_a   1.000
_cell.length_b   1.000
_cell.length_c   1.000
_cell.angle_alpha   90.00
_cell.angle_beta   90.00
_cell.angle_gamma   90.00
#
_symmetry.space_group_name_H-M   'P 1'
#
loop_
_entity.id
_entity.type
_entity.pdbx_description
1 polymer ?
#
loop_
_entity_poly.entity_id
_entity_poly.type
_entity_poly.pdbx_seq_one_letter_code
_entity_poly.pdbx_strand_id
1 'polypeptide(L)'
;MLVVSARKTLNRLQRTHGAPAVEAMHEFPGVAAQVDQHAAAIRDILEVGVENSSVVPVSVLLAGYARGLLEDLRETGLQAPYDSEDWQCAEWVHLRLAAVCALARGE
;
A
#
# COMPACT_ATOMS: atom_id res chain seq x y z
N MET A 1 -20.41 2.42 -7.87
CA MET A 1 -20.39 1.89 -6.49
C MET A 1 -19.00 1.44 -6.05
N LEU A 2 -18.30 0.61 -6.84
CA LEU A 2 -16.95 0.09 -6.51
C LEU A 2 -15.89 1.19 -6.32
N VAL A 3 -15.84 2.19 -7.19
CA VAL A 3 -14.89 3.31 -7.10
C VAL A 3 -15.03 4.10 -5.79
N VAL A 4 -16.26 4.34 -5.33
CA VAL A 4 -16.51 5.06 -4.07
C VAL A 4 -16.01 4.25 -2.87
N SER A 5 -16.28 2.94 -2.86
CA SER A 5 -15.77 2.03 -1.83
C SER A 5 -14.24 1.96 -1.85
N ALA A 6 -13.64 1.83 -3.03
CA ALA A 6 -12.20 1.81 -3.23
C ALA A 6 -11.53 3.08 -2.67
N ARG A 7 -12.08 4.26 -3.00
CA ARG A 7 -11.60 5.54 -2.45
C ARG A 7 -11.70 5.59 -0.93
N LYS A 8 -12.78 5.05 -0.34
CA LYS A 8 -12.93 4.96 1.12
C LYS A 8 -11.87 4.06 1.76
N THR A 9 -11.55 2.92 1.14
CA THR A 9 -10.47 2.03 1.58
C THR A 9 -9.12 2.73 1.51
N LEU A 10 -8.78 3.31 0.35
CA LEU A 10 -7.49 3.96 0.14
C LEU A 10 -7.30 5.18 1.04
N ASN A 11 -8.36 6.00 1.27
CA ASN A 11 -8.31 7.12 2.21
C ASN A 11 -8.05 6.68 3.65
N ARG A 12 -8.57 5.52 4.06
CA ARG A 12 -8.28 4.96 5.38
C ARG A 12 -6.82 4.50 5.46
N LEU A 13 -6.36 3.80 4.43
CA LEU A 13 -5.00 3.31 4.35
C LEU A 13 -3.96 4.46 4.32
N GLN A 14 -4.31 5.56 3.65
CA GLN A 14 -3.47 6.75 3.62
C GLN A 14 -3.23 7.30 5.04
N ARG A 15 -4.20 7.17 5.97
CA ARG A 15 -4.02 7.63 7.35
C ARG A 15 -3.19 6.68 8.19
N THR A 16 -3.29 5.38 7.96
CA THR A 16 -2.65 4.36 8.80
C THR A 16 -1.27 3.93 8.33
N HIS A 17 -1.02 3.96 7.01
CA HIS A 17 0.25 3.53 6.41
C HIS A 17 0.82 4.60 5.49
N GLY A 18 -0.02 5.28 4.70
CA GLY A 18 0.46 6.24 3.70
C GLY A 18 1.17 7.47 4.28
N ALA A 19 0.55 8.16 5.24
CA ALA A 19 1.13 9.36 5.84
C ALA A 19 2.31 9.06 6.79
N PRO A 20 2.22 8.05 7.69
CA PRO A 20 3.37 7.68 8.54
C PRO A 20 4.59 7.22 7.74
N ALA A 21 4.39 6.41 6.68
CA ALA A 21 5.49 6.02 5.81
C ALA A 21 6.12 7.22 5.09
N VAL A 22 5.33 8.21 4.68
CA VAL A 22 5.85 9.43 4.03
C VAL A 22 6.75 10.21 4.98
N GLU A 23 6.34 10.37 6.24
CA GLU A 23 7.17 10.97 7.28
C GLU A 23 8.50 10.21 7.43
N ALA A 24 8.43 8.89 7.59
CA ALA A 24 9.63 8.05 7.68
C ALA A 24 10.52 8.12 6.42
N MET A 25 9.95 8.18 5.21
CA MET A 25 10.71 8.29 3.96
C MET A 25 11.47 9.62 3.84
N HIS A 26 11.00 10.70 4.48
CA HIS A 26 11.73 11.96 4.53
C HIS A 26 12.96 11.89 5.44
N GLU A 27 12.88 11.10 6.52
CA GLU A 27 13.97 10.92 7.48
C GLU A 27 14.96 9.83 7.04
N PHE A 28 14.44 8.76 6.43
CA PHE A 28 15.18 7.53 6.12
C PHE A 28 15.02 7.15 4.64
N PRO A 29 15.98 7.54 3.77
CA PRO A 29 15.93 7.23 2.34
C PRO A 29 15.85 5.72 2.02
N GLY A 30 16.32 4.85 2.92
CA GLY A 30 16.18 3.40 2.80
C GLY A 30 14.72 2.93 2.78
N VAL A 31 13.86 3.56 3.59
CA VAL A 31 12.42 3.29 3.59
C VAL A 31 11.81 3.70 2.25
N ALA A 32 12.25 4.82 1.68
CA ALA A 32 11.78 5.27 0.36
C ALA A 32 12.12 4.26 -0.74
N ALA A 33 13.34 3.72 -0.71
CA ALA A 33 13.77 2.69 -1.66
C ALA A 33 12.95 1.39 -1.52
N GLN A 34 12.66 0.94 -0.29
CA GLN A 34 11.83 -0.24 -0.04
C GLN A 34 10.38 -0.03 -0.53
N VAL A 35 9.78 1.13 -0.24
CA VAL A 35 8.43 1.47 -0.69
C VAL A 35 8.37 1.52 -2.23
N ASP A 36 9.37 2.11 -2.90
CA ASP A 36 9.43 2.14 -4.36
C ASP A 36 9.56 0.74 -4.96
N GLN A 37 10.41 -0.12 -4.39
CA GLN A 37 10.53 -1.51 -4.81
C GLN A 37 9.20 -2.27 -4.70
N HIS A 38 8.48 -2.10 -3.59
CA HIS A 38 7.16 -2.69 -3.43
C HIS A 38 6.13 -2.09 -4.40
N ALA A 39 6.22 -0.79 -4.70
CA ALA A 39 5.34 -0.14 -5.68
C ALA A 39 5.56 -0.72 -7.08
N ALA A 40 6.82 -0.90 -7.50
CA ALA A 40 7.15 -1.59 -8.75
C ALA A 40 6.55 -3.00 -8.78
N ALA A 41 6.77 -3.81 -7.73
CA ALA A 41 6.23 -5.16 -7.65
C ALA A 41 4.68 -5.21 -7.66
N ILE A 42 3.99 -4.18 -7.17
CA ILE A 42 2.52 -4.11 -7.26
C ILE A 42 2.09 -3.80 -8.70
N ARG A 43 2.75 -2.86 -9.39
CA ARG A 43 2.44 -2.57 -10.80
C ARG A 43 2.55 -3.82 -11.66
N ASP A 44 3.64 -4.58 -11.50
CA ASP A 44 3.86 -5.85 -12.22
C ASP A 44 2.73 -6.87 -11.96
N ILE A 45 2.31 -7.01 -10.71
CA ILE A 45 1.19 -7.90 -10.33
C ILE A 45 -0.12 -7.44 -10.96
N LEU A 46 -0.41 -6.14 -10.98
CA LEU A 46 -1.66 -5.63 -11.54
C LEU A 46 -1.69 -5.70 -13.07
N GLU A 47 -0.54 -5.52 -13.71
CA GLU A 47 -0.39 -5.60 -15.16
C GLU A 47 -0.56 -7.04 -15.67
N VAL A 48 0.10 -8.00 -15.02
CA VAL A 48 0.19 -9.39 -15.52
C VAL A 48 -0.75 -10.35 -14.79
N GLY A 49 -1.03 -10.11 -13.51
CA GLY A 49 -1.69 -11.06 -12.62
C GLY A 49 -3.21 -10.89 -12.48
N VAL A 50 -3.80 -9.83 -13.03
CA VAL A 50 -5.24 -9.57 -12.93
C VAL A 50 -5.90 -9.59 -14.31
N GLU A 51 -6.74 -10.60 -14.54
CA GLU A 51 -7.51 -10.71 -15.78
C GLU A 51 -8.43 -9.49 -15.95
N ASN A 52 -8.47 -8.91 -17.15
CA ASN A 52 -9.23 -7.70 -17.46
C ASN A 52 -8.80 -6.44 -16.67
N SER A 53 -7.57 -6.38 -16.15
CA SER A 53 -7.06 -5.19 -15.43
C SER A 53 -7.19 -3.89 -16.23
N SER A 54 -7.05 -3.95 -17.56
CA SER A 54 -7.14 -2.81 -18.46
C SER A 54 -8.50 -2.10 -18.51
N VAL A 55 -9.59 -2.75 -18.10
CA VAL A 55 -10.94 -2.16 -18.09
C VAL A 55 -11.45 -1.81 -16.68
N VAL A 56 -10.66 -2.12 -15.65
CA VAL A 56 -10.99 -1.84 -14.25
C VAL A 56 -10.22 -0.60 -13.80
N PRO A 57 -10.87 0.41 -13.19
CA PRO A 57 -10.14 1.54 -12.62
C PRO A 57 -9.08 1.05 -11.64
N VAL A 58 -7.84 1.48 -11.81
CA VAL A 58 -6.71 1.02 -10.99
C VAL A 58 -6.88 1.34 -9.50
N SER A 59 -7.58 2.41 -9.13
CA SER A 59 -8.00 2.63 -7.72
C SER A 59 -8.82 1.45 -7.15
N VAL A 60 -9.65 0.81 -7.95
CA VAL A 60 -10.42 -0.38 -7.57
C VAL A 60 -9.50 -1.59 -7.45
N LEU A 61 -8.54 -1.76 -8.38
CA LEU A 61 -7.53 -2.82 -8.32
C LEU A 61 -6.66 -2.71 -7.07
N LEU A 62 -6.10 -1.53 -6.82
CA LEU A 62 -5.28 -1.21 -5.64
C LEU A 62 -6.05 -1.42 -4.34
N ALA A 63 -7.32 -0.98 -4.28
CA ALA A 63 -8.15 -1.20 -3.10
C ALA A 63 -8.50 -2.69 -2.91
N GLY A 64 -8.62 -3.47 -3.99
CA GLY A 64 -8.78 -4.92 -3.93
C GLY A 64 -7.54 -5.60 -3.37
N TYR A 65 -6.38 -5.29 -3.93
CA TYR A 65 -5.10 -5.79 -3.48
C TYR A 65 -4.83 -5.48 -2.00
N ALA A 66 -5.04 -4.22 -1.58
CA ALA A 66 -4.88 -3.83 -0.18
C ALA A 66 -5.84 -4.55 0.78
N ARG A 67 -7.06 -4.90 0.35
CA ARG A 67 -7.99 -5.67 1.20
C ARG A 67 -7.44 -7.06 1.50
N GLY A 68 -6.86 -7.75 0.52
CA GLY A 68 -6.21 -9.04 0.75
C GLY A 68 -5.10 -8.96 1.79
N LEU A 69 -4.20 -7.97 1.65
CA LEU A 69 -3.13 -7.75 2.63
C LEU A 69 -3.66 -7.42 4.04
N LEU A 70 -4.76 -6.66 4.14
CA LEU A 70 -5.38 -6.33 5.42
C LEU A 70 -6.08 -7.53 6.05
N GLU A 71 -6.59 -8.47 5.25
CA GLU A 71 -7.13 -9.74 5.73
C GLU A 71 -6.00 -10.60 6.32
N ASP A 72 -4.88 -10.77 5.60
CA ASP A 72 -3.70 -11.48 6.09
C ASP A 72 -3.13 -10.87 7.38
N LEU A 73 -3.10 -9.53 7.48
CA LEU A 73 -2.69 -8.83 8.69
C LEU A 73 -3.59 -9.11 9.90
N ARG A 74 -4.90 -9.22 9.68
CA ARG A 74 -5.84 -9.54 10.76
C ARG A 74 -5.62 -10.94 11.30
N GLU A 75 -5.19 -11.87 10.47
CA GLU A 75 -4.90 -13.25 10.87
C GLU A 75 -3.58 -13.37 11.63
N THR A 76 -2.55 -12.63 11.19
CA THR A 76 -1.22 -12.64 11.82
C THR A 76 -1.12 -11.80 13.08
N GLY A 77 -1.97 -10.78 13.23
CA GLY A 77 -1.96 -9.88 14.38
C GLY A 77 -0.76 -8.93 14.41
N LEU A 78 0.00 -8.83 13.32
CA LEU A 78 1.11 -7.88 13.19
C LEU A 78 0.60 -6.45 13.35
N GLN A 79 1.31 -5.69 14.18
CA GLN A 79 0.98 -4.29 14.45
C GLN A 79 1.72 -3.38 13.47
N ALA A 80 1.05 -2.32 13.03
CA ALA A 80 1.69 -1.31 12.19
C ALA A 80 2.84 -0.61 12.95
N PRO A 81 3.90 -0.18 12.24
CA PRO A 81 4.96 0.67 12.80
C PRO A 81 4.36 1.87 13.54
N TYR A 82 4.87 2.18 14.73
CA TYR A 82 4.32 3.22 15.59
C TYR A 82 4.91 4.61 15.27
N ASP A 83 6.23 4.67 15.04
CA ASP A 83 6.95 5.90 14.71
C ASP A 83 7.81 5.76 13.44
N SER A 84 8.52 6.83 13.05
CA SER A 84 9.36 6.87 11.86
C SER A 84 10.52 5.86 11.91
N GLU A 85 11.06 5.56 13.09
CA GLU A 85 12.22 4.67 13.24
C GLU A 85 11.80 3.20 13.00
N ASP A 86 10.63 2.81 13.51
CA ASP A 86 10.04 1.48 13.29
C ASP A 86 9.90 1.13 11.80
N TRP A 87 9.68 2.12 10.92
CA TRP A 87 9.52 1.90 9.49
C TRP A 87 10.76 1.33 8.80
N GLN A 88 11.96 1.56 9.34
CA GLN A 88 13.20 1.01 8.79
C GLN A 88 13.26 -0.52 8.88
N CYS A 89 12.56 -1.09 9.87
CA CYS A 89 12.47 -2.52 10.14
C CYS A 89 11.04 -3.05 9.96
N ALA A 90 10.17 -2.30 9.29
CA ALA A 90 8.78 -2.69 9.11
C ALA A 90 8.65 -4.00 8.35
N GLU A 91 7.75 -4.86 8.79
CA GLU A 91 7.38 -6.06 8.07
C GLU A 91 6.92 -5.71 6.65
N TRP A 92 7.27 -6.57 5.69
CA TRP A 92 7.09 -6.31 4.26
C TRP A 92 5.65 -5.90 3.92
N VAL A 93 4.65 -6.41 4.63
CA VAL A 93 3.23 -6.13 4.41
C VAL A 93 2.88 -4.66 4.70
N HIS A 94 3.49 -4.04 5.70
CA HIS A 94 3.28 -2.62 6.00
C HIS A 94 3.93 -1.73 4.93
N LEU A 95 5.13 -2.09 4.48
CA LEU A 95 5.78 -1.44 3.34
C LEU A 95 4.98 -1.60 2.04
N ARG A 96 4.39 -2.79 1.81
CA ARG A 96 3.49 -3.08 0.68
C ARG A 96 2.22 -2.23 0.73
N LEU A 97 1.62 -2.04 1.91
CA LEU A 97 0.47 -1.17 2.09
C LEU A 97 0.81 0.32 1.92
N ALA A 98 1.98 0.77 2.38
CA ALA A 98 2.49 2.11 2.10
C ALA A 98 2.71 2.33 0.59
N ALA A 99 3.23 1.33 -0.12
CA ALA A 99 3.40 1.37 -1.57
C ALA A 99 2.05 1.47 -2.31
N VAL A 100 0.99 0.78 -1.85
CA VAL A 100 -0.37 0.99 -2.39
C VAL A 100 -0.79 2.45 -2.27
N CYS A 101 -0.54 3.08 -1.12
CA CYS A 101 -0.84 4.50 -0.93
C CYS A 101 -0.02 5.40 -1.84
N ALA A 102 1.27 5.09 -2.07
CA ALA A 102 2.11 5.85 -3.01
C ALA A 102 1.56 5.78 -4.44
N LEU A 103 1.18 4.59 -4.90
CA LEU A 103 0.56 4.38 -6.22
C LEU A 103 -0.78 5.12 -6.34
N ALA A 104 -1.63 5.05 -5.32
CA ALA A 104 -2.93 5.72 -5.34
C ALA A 104 -2.86 7.26 -5.34
N ARG A 105 -1.71 7.86 -4.99
CA ARG A 105 -1.48 9.32 -5.08
C ARG A 105 -0.87 9.76 -6.41
N GLY A 106 -0.21 8.85 -7.12
CA GLY A 106 0.38 9.10 -8.44
C GLY A 106 -0.61 9.00 -9.59
N GLU A 107 -1.83 8.55 -9.29
CA GLU A 107 -3.05 8.67 -10.09
C GLU A 107 -3.52 10.13 -10.19
#